data_AF-A0A7W0RQT2-F1
#
_entry.id   AF-A0A7W0RQT2-F1
#
_cell.length_a   1.000
_cell.length_b   1.000
_cell.length_c   1.000
_cell.angle_alpha   90.00
_cell.angle_beta   90.00
_cell.angle_gamma   90.00
#
_symmetry.space_group_name_H-M   'P 1'
#
loop_
_entity.id
_entity.type
_entity.pdbx_description
1 polymer ?
#
loop_
_entity_poly.entity_id
_entity_poly.type
_entity_poly.pdbx_seq_one_letter_code
_entity_poly.pdbx_strand_id
1 'polypeptide(L)'
;MALYEIETSAHIMISWADSQDEAVEAARRHYPEDDVVRITRRPRDIWVISKSLLGLEGSAEPCDTARECLSRARGDKLHAIRLYMLDTGSDLHEAQRAIETNMSLGW
;
A
#
# COMPACT_ATOMS: atom_id res chain seq x y z
N MET A 1 -7.71 19.06 20.14
CA MET A 1 -7.92 17.69 19.65
C MET A 1 -6.67 16.83 19.75
N ALA A 2 -6.80 15.68 20.40
CA ALA A 2 -5.78 14.64 20.48
C ALA A 2 -6.16 13.46 19.56
N LEU A 3 -5.17 12.66 19.17
CA LEU A 3 -5.40 11.42 18.43
C LEU A 3 -5.68 10.27 19.41
N TYR A 4 -6.77 9.54 19.20
CA TYR A 4 -7.14 8.36 19.98
C TYR A 4 -7.08 7.11 19.12
N GLU A 5 -6.54 6.03 19.70
CA GLU A 5 -6.64 4.67 19.20
C GLU A 5 -7.76 3.97 19.98
N ILE A 6 -8.76 3.45 19.26
CA ILE A 6 -9.94 2.79 19.82
C ILE A 6 -9.97 1.38 19.24
N GLU A 7 -9.69 0.40 20.08
CA GLU A 7 -9.78 -1.02 19.75
C GLU A 7 -11.17 -1.52 20.13
N THR A 8 -11.87 -2.15 19.19
CA THR A 8 -13.16 -2.80 19.37
C THR A 8 -13.04 -4.32 19.23
N SER A 9 -14.16 -5.02 19.36
CA SER A 9 -14.26 -6.46 19.12
C SER A 9 -13.84 -6.88 17.70
N ALA A 10 -13.93 -6.00 16.70
CA ALA A 10 -13.60 -6.31 15.31
C ALA A 10 -12.61 -5.36 14.63
N HIS A 11 -12.38 -4.15 15.16
CA HIS A 11 -11.63 -3.10 14.46
C HIS A 11 -10.65 -2.34 15.37
N ILE A 12 -9.65 -1.70 14.75
CA ILE A 12 -8.85 -0.64 15.38
C ILE A 12 -9.16 0.66 14.65
N MET A 13 -9.77 1.61 15.33
CA MET A 13 -10.12 2.94 14.80
C MET A 13 -9.15 4.00 15.29
N ILE A 14 -8.86 4.96 14.42
CA ILE A 14 -8.03 6.13 14.70
C ILE A 14 -8.87 7.38 14.50
N SER A 15 -9.07 8.15 15.57
CA SER A 15 -9.96 9.32 15.54
C SER A 15 -9.35 10.52 16.26
N TRP A 16 -9.62 11.72 15.74
CA TRP A 16 -9.36 12.98 16.44
C TRP A 16 -10.54 13.31 17.34
N ALA A 17 -10.28 13.57 18.61
CA ALA A 17 -11.30 13.98 19.56
C ALA A 17 -10.73 14.95 20.60
N ASP A 18 -11.57 15.77 21.21
CA ASP A 18 -11.21 16.64 22.32
C ASP A 18 -11.24 15.92 23.67
N SER A 19 -11.96 14.80 23.77
CA SER A 19 -12.00 13.95 24.96
C SER A 19 -12.02 12.45 24.64
N GLN A 20 -11.78 11.63 25.66
CA GLN A 20 -11.92 10.18 25.53
C GLN A 20 -13.38 9.76 25.31
N ASP A 21 -14.33 10.44 25.94
CA ASP A 21 -15.75 10.14 25.77
C ASP A 21 -16.23 10.44 24.35
N GLU A 22 -15.76 11.54 23.76
CA GLU A 22 -16.06 11.87 22.36
C GLU A 22 -15.45 10.81 21.40
N ALA A 23 -14.28 10.27 21.71
CA ALA A 23 -13.69 9.16 20.95
C ALA A 23 -14.56 7.87 21.04
N VAL A 24 -15.12 7.56 22.23
CA VAL A 24 -16.08 6.45 22.40
C VAL A 24 -17.35 6.69 21.57
N GLU A 25 -17.91 7.89 21.62
CA GLU A 25 -19.10 8.22 20.85
C GLU A 25 -18.85 8.13 19.35
N ALA A 26 -17.66 8.55 18.89
CA ALA A 26 -17.26 8.40 17.50
C ALA A 26 -17.25 6.93 17.07
N ALA A 27 -16.70 6.03 17.90
CA ALA A 27 -16.74 4.59 17.63
C ALA A 27 -18.18 4.07 17.51
N ARG A 28 -19.02 4.33 18.52
CA ARG A 28 -20.43 3.88 18.57
C ARG A 28 -21.26 4.44 17.42
N ARG A 29 -20.96 5.64 16.93
CA ARG A 29 -21.67 6.27 15.82
C ARG A 29 -21.42 5.56 14.49
N HIS A 30 -20.19 5.08 14.26
CA HIS A 30 -19.81 4.46 12.97
C HIS A 30 -19.93 2.94 12.99
N TYR A 31 -19.67 2.31 14.14
CA TYR A 31 -19.73 0.87 14.36
C TYR A 31 -20.52 0.57 15.65
N PRO A 32 -21.85 0.69 15.62
CA PRO A 32 -22.69 0.55 16.82
C PRO A 32 -22.72 -0.86 17.39
N GLU A 33 -22.48 -1.88 16.55
CA GLU A 33 -22.49 -3.31 16.94
C GLU A 33 -21.14 -3.76 17.53
N ASP A 34 -20.12 -2.91 17.44
CA ASP A 34 -18.77 -3.21 17.91
C ASP A 34 -18.61 -2.80 19.39
N ASP A 35 -18.18 -3.74 20.21
CA ASP A 35 -17.86 -3.46 21.62
C ASP A 35 -16.48 -2.82 21.73
N VAL A 36 -16.38 -1.68 22.40
CA VAL A 36 -15.09 -1.03 22.69
C VAL A 36 -14.33 -1.85 23.73
N VAL A 37 -13.16 -2.36 23.35
CA VAL A 37 -12.28 -3.19 24.19
C VAL A 37 -11.24 -2.33 24.90
N ARG A 38 -10.63 -1.38 24.19
CA ARG A 38 -9.57 -0.52 24.73
C ARG A 38 -9.55 0.83 24.05
N ILE A 39 -9.26 1.88 24.81
CA ILE A 39 -9.00 3.22 24.27
C ILE A 39 -7.67 3.73 24.81
N THR A 40 -6.89 4.37 23.96
CA THR A 40 -5.61 4.97 24.34
C THR A 40 -5.42 6.30 23.63
N ARG A 41 -5.12 7.36 24.40
CA ARG A 41 -4.68 8.63 23.85
C ARG A 41 -3.26 8.48 23.33
N ARG A 42 -3.04 8.79 22.06
CA ARG A 42 -1.73 8.66 21.42
C ARG A 42 -0.81 9.81 21.88
N PRO A 43 0.48 9.55 22.11
CA PRO A 43 1.44 10.59 22.46
C PRO A 43 1.83 11.47 21.27
N ARG A 44 1.55 11.04 20.04
CA ARG A 44 1.81 11.75 18.79
C ARG A 44 0.57 11.79 17.93
N ASP A 45 0.56 12.74 17.02
CA ASP A 45 -0.50 13.10 16.09
C ASP A 45 -0.42 12.29 14.77
N ILE A 46 0.45 11.28 14.71
CA ILE A 46 0.65 10.38 13.57
C ILE A 46 0.28 8.93 13.93
N TRP A 47 -0.31 8.19 12.97
CA TRP A 47 -0.50 6.73 13.02
C TRP A 47 0.25 6.05 11.89
N VAL A 48 0.99 4.98 12.22
CA VAL A 48 1.84 4.24 11.28
C VAL A 48 1.45 2.78 11.37
N ILE A 49 1.11 2.20 10.21
CA ILE A 49 0.89 0.78 10.03
C ILE A 49 1.85 0.27 8.96
N SER A 50 2.50 -0.86 9.21
CA SER A 50 3.38 -1.45 8.21
C SER A 50 2.57 -2.00 7.04
N LYS A 51 2.96 -1.66 5.81
CA LYS A 51 2.37 -2.25 4.58
C LYS A 51 2.47 -3.79 4.60
N SER A 52 3.59 -4.33 5.09
CA SER A 52 3.77 -5.79 5.20
C SER A 52 2.78 -6.45 6.17
N LEU A 53 2.41 -5.78 7.27
CA LEU A 53 1.41 -6.30 8.22
C LEU A 53 0.00 -6.31 7.62
N LEU A 54 -0.25 -5.47 6.61
CA LEU A 54 -1.47 -5.46 5.82
C LEU A 54 -1.44 -6.47 4.66
N GLY A 55 -0.36 -7.23 4.50
CA GLY A 55 -0.17 -8.10 3.33
C GLY A 55 0.03 -7.34 2.02
N LEU A 56 0.33 -6.04 2.09
CA LEU A 56 0.63 -5.22 0.92
C LEU A 56 2.12 -5.37 0.58
N GLU A 57 2.42 -6.22 -0.40
CA GLU A 57 3.76 -6.37 -0.96
C GLU A 57 3.95 -5.46 -2.18
N GLY A 58 5.10 -4.78 -2.23
CA GLY A 58 5.58 -4.04 -3.40
C GLY A 58 5.26 -2.54 -3.43
N SER A 59 6.30 -1.72 -3.55
CA SER A 59 6.35 -0.82 -4.71
C SER A 59 7.40 -1.43 -5.62
N ALA A 60 6.99 -2.02 -6.74
CA ALA A 60 7.95 -2.14 -7.81
C ALA A 60 8.18 -0.71 -8.29
N GLU A 61 9.31 -0.14 -7.88
CA GLU A 61 9.74 1.12 -8.46
C GLU A 61 9.81 0.93 -9.97
N PRO A 62 9.37 1.92 -10.77
CA PRO A 62 9.48 1.81 -12.21
C PRO A 62 10.92 1.50 -12.60
N CYS A 63 11.11 0.53 -13.48
CA CYS A 63 12.44 0.12 -13.92
C CYS A 63 12.75 0.86 -15.21
N ASP A 64 13.68 1.82 -15.15
CA ASP A 64 14.04 2.67 -16.30
C ASP A 64 14.45 1.86 -17.54
N THR A 65 15.13 0.72 -17.35
CA THR A 65 15.50 -0.19 -18.45
C THR A 65 14.27 -0.87 -19.07
N ALA A 66 13.33 -1.36 -18.25
CA ALA A 66 12.10 -2.01 -18.72
C ALA A 66 11.21 -1.03 -19.49
N ARG A 67 11.14 0.18 -18.95
CA ARG A 67 10.59 1.37 -19.54
C ARG A 67 11.23 1.59 -20.93
N GLU A 68 12.51 1.92 -21.03
CA GLU A 68 13.17 2.16 -22.32
C GLU A 68 12.94 1.04 -23.36
N CYS A 69 13.00 -0.23 -22.94
CA CYS A 69 12.69 -1.39 -23.78
C CYS A 69 11.26 -1.34 -24.35
N LEU A 70 10.26 -1.01 -23.52
CA LEU A 70 8.88 -0.84 -23.96
C LEU A 70 8.72 0.34 -24.93
N SER A 71 9.42 1.47 -24.76
CA SER A 71 9.40 2.56 -25.76
C SER A 71 10.01 2.12 -27.09
N ARG A 72 11.16 1.43 -27.06
CA ARG A 72 11.81 0.89 -28.27
C ARG A 72 10.92 -0.13 -28.97
N ALA A 73 10.20 -0.94 -28.19
CA ALA A 73 9.22 -1.92 -28.67
C ALA A 73 7.86 -1.31 -29.04
N ARG A 74 7.65 0.00 -28.85
CA ARG A 74 6.36 0.69 -29.05
C ARG A 74 5.19 0.01 -28.31
N GLY A 75 5.45 -0.49 -27.11
CA GLY A 75 4.47 -1.20 -26.28
C GLY A 75 4.24 -2.67 -26.65
N ASP A 76 4.95 -3.24 -27.63
CA ASP A 76 4.91 -4.68 -27.88
C ASP A 76 5.61 -5.42 -26.73
N LYS A 77 4.81 -6.10 -25.92
CA LYS A 77 5.26 -6.86 -24.74
C LYS A 77 6.33 -7.90 -25.06
N LEU A 78 6.13 -8.72 -26.11
CA LEU A 78 7.06 -9.81 -26.42
C LEU A 78 8.39 -9.27 -26.94
N HIS A 79 8.34 -8.18 -27.72
CA HIS A 79 9.54 -7.50 -28.17
C HIS A 79 10.28 -6.83 -27.00
N ALA A 80 9.57 -6.15 -26.11
CA ALA A 80 10.15 -5.51 -24.93
C ALA A 80 10.83 -6.52 -23.98
N ILE A 81 10.23 -7.69 -23.77
CA ILE A 81 10.84 -8.78 -22.98
C ILE A 81 12.16 -9.22 -23.60
N ARG A 82 12.21 -9.42 -24.93
CA ARG A 82 13.44 -9.81 -25.62
C ARG A 82 14.53 -8.75 -25.53
N LEU A 83 14.17 -7.46 -25.65
CA LEU A 83 15.11 -6.35 -25.47
C LEU A 83 15.65 -6.31 -24.05
N TYR A 84 14.79 -6.47 -23.04
CA TYR A 84 15.19 -6.44 -21.65
C TYR A 84 16.16 -7.58 -21.31
N MET A 85 15.89 -8.80 -21.78
CA MET A 85 16.80 -9.94 -21.62
C MET A 85 18.16 -9.69 -22.28
N LEU A 86 18.18 -9.05 -23.46
CA LEU A 86 19.42 -8.72 -24.17
C LEU A 86 20.24 -7.68 -23.42
N ASP A 87 19.59 -6.64 -22.91
CA ASP A 87 20.26 -5.48 -22.30
C ASP A 87 20.74 -5.75 -20.87
N THR A 88 20.07 -6.65 -20.14
CA THR A 88 20.36 -6.95 -18.72
C THR A 88 21.01 -8.31 -18.49
N GLY A 89 20.87 -9.25 -19.44
CA GLY A 89 21.25 -10.65 -19.25
C GLY A 89 20.31 -11.43 -18.32
N SER A 90 19.16 -10.86 -17.95
CA SER A 90 18.18 -11.51 -17.08
C SER A 90 17.54 -12.73 -17.74
N ASP A 91 17.03 -13.65 -16.92
CA ASP A 91 16.22 -14.75 -17.43
C ASP A 91 14.83 -14.27 -17.91
N LEU A 92 14.07 -15.20 -18.51
CA LEU A 92 12.75 -14.91 -19.06
C LEU A 92 11.74 -14.49 -17.98
N HIS A 93 11.81 -15.09 -16.80
CA HIS A 93 10.84 -14.84 -15.73
C HIS A 93 11.04 -13.46 -15.12
N GLU A 94 12.29 -13.09 -14.89
CA GLU A 94 12.67 -11.75 -14.44
C GLU A 94 12.29 -10.68 -15.48
N ALA A 95 12.60 -10.92 -16.75
CA ALA A 95 12.25 -10.00 -17.83
C ALA A 95 10.73 -9.84 -17.98
N GLN A 96 9.96 -10.92 -17.91
CA GLN A 96 8.49 -10.88 -17.93
C GLN A 96 7.95 -10.03 -16.78
N ARG A 97 8.43 -10.29 -15.56
CA ARG A 97 8.01 -9.53 -14.38
C ARG A 97 8.30 -8.04 -14.54
N ALA A 98 9.51 -7.68 -14.96
CA ALA A 98 9.92 -6.28 -15.11
C ALA A 98 9.08 -5.54 -16.16
N ILE A 99 8.87 -6.15 -17.34
CA ILE A 99 8.08 -5.56 -18.41
C ILE A 99 6.60 -5.43 -18.02
N GLU A 100 5.98 -6.51 -17.52
CA GLU A 100 4.55 -6.51 -17.16
C GLU A 100 4.25 -5.52 -16.02
N THR A 101 5.16 -5.41 -15.06
CA THR A 101 5.04 -4.46 -13.96
C THR A 101 5.11 -3.01 -14.45
N ASN A 102 6.00 -2.71 -15.40
CA ASN A 102 6.08 -1.35 -15.93
C ASN A 102 4.90 -1.03 -16.86
N MET A 103 4.35 -2.01 -17.59
CA MET A 103 3.09 -1.85 -18.32
C MET A 103 1.91 -1.57 -17.37
N SER A 104 1.83 -2.23 -16.21
CA SER A 104 0.75 -2.01 -15.24
C SER A 104 0.88 -0.68 -14.49
N LEU A 105 2.10 -0.16 -14.34
CA LEU A 105 2.39 1.17 -13.79
C LEU A 105 2.20 2.32 -14.80
N GLY A 106 1.72 2.02 -16.00
CA GLY A 106 1.42 3.04 -17.02
C GLY A 106 2.66 3.60 -17.72
N TRP A 107 3.67 2.75 -17.95
CA TRP A 107 4.68 3.05 -18.96
C TRP A 107 4.04 3.40 -20.31
#